data_AF-A0A957X6P5-F1
#
_entry.id   AF-A0A957X6P5-F1
#
_cell.length_a   1.000
_cell.length_b   1.000
_cell.length_c   1.000
_cell.angle_alpha   90.00
_cell.angle_beta   90.00
_cell.angle_gamma   90.00
#
_symmetry.space_group_name_H-M   'P 1'
#
loop_
_entity.id
_entity.type
_entity.pdbx_description
1 polymer ?
#
loop_
_entity_poly.entity_id
_entity_poly.type
_entity_poly.pdbx_seq_one_letter_code
_entity_poly.pdbx_strand_id
1 'polypeptide(L)'
;MGIRSLQPRRVYGAAWLLLSTLLLLLGSLWNAAPVTAQAGITAPSTGASVSGDVVIMGTAIIDPFQKYELHYKLEPSGDDAYIYFAGATTPVQNGQLGVWQASGLPAGTYSLRLRVVKVDGNYAEYFAANISVNQGPQEPTPTPTSSEPTPTPIPTATFTPAPQPTVAVGQVNQPALDNPPTPTFTPEAVAVAPSSENGEQAAVTELAAINTDDESTGGSLTRELGEALSITRLRGQFFNGMRISAALFFGIIALYAGKRLFDWVWAQFS
;
A
#
# COMPACT_ATOMS: atom_id res chain seq x y z
N MET A 1 21.70 48.72 77.71
CA MET A 1 22.19 48.48 76.33
C MET A 1 21.44 47.28 75.75
N GLY A 2 20.35 47.48 75.02
CA GLY A 2 19.48 46.38 74.56
C GLY A 2 19.69 46.05 73.09
N ILE A 3 20.38 44.95 72.79
CA ILE A 3 20.65 44.52 71.40
C ILE A 3 19.44 43.73 70.89
N ARG A 4 18.58 44.34 70.07
CA ARG A 4 17.46 43.65 69.42
C ARG A 4 17.98 42.82 68.26
N SER A 5 17.97 41.50 68.39
CA SER A 5 18.30 40.55 67.33
C SER A 5 17.17 40.47 66.29
N LEU A 6 17.43 40.97 65.09
CA LEU A 6 16.54 40.78 63.93
C LEU A 6 16.76 39.38 63.36
N GLN A 7 15.73 38.52 63.42
CA GLN A 7 15.74 37.16 62.88
C GLN A 7 15.28 37.12 61.41
N PRO A 8 16.12 36.78 60.42
CA PRO A 8 15.72 36.66 59.02
C PRO A 8 15.21 35.23 58.72
N ARG A 9 14.06 34.83 59.28
CA ARG A 9 13.53 33.45 59.15
C ARG A 9 12.12 33.30 58.57
N ARG A 10 11.63 34.29 57.80
CA ARG A 10 10.29 34.22 57.15
C ARG A 10 10.24 34.40 55.63
N VAL A 11 11.34 34.80 54.97
CA VAL A 11 11.32 35.10 53.52
C VAL A 11 11.39 33.82 52.65
N TYR A 12 12.11 32.79 53.11
CA TYR A 12 12.37 31.57 52.33
C TYR A 12 11.11 30.74 51.99
N GLY A 13 10.11 30.71 52.88
CA GLY A 13 8.86 29.97 52.63
C GLY A 13 7.99 30.61 51.54
N ALA A 14 7.90 31.95 51.52
CA ALA A 14 7.17 32.67 50.49
C ALA A 14 7.84 32.56 49.12
N ALA A 15 9.18 32.63 49.07
CA ALA A 15 9.94 32.46 47.84
C ALA A 15 9.75 31.05 47.22
N TRP A 16 9.71 29.99 48.03
CA TRP A 16 9.47 28.63 47.55
C TRP A 16 8.04 28.39 47.05
N LEU A 17 7.03 29.00 47.69
CA LEU A 17 5.64 28.93 47.21
C LEU A 17 5.44 29.69 45.89
N LEU A 18 6.09 30.84 45.72
CA LEU A 18 6.07 31.59 44.45
C LEU A 18 6.83 30.86 43.33
N LEU A 19 7.96 30.21 43.65
CA LEU A 19 8.69 29.38 42.68
C LEU A 19 7.89 28.13 42.28
N SER A 20 7.24 27.46 43.24
CA SER A 20 6.39 26.29 43.00
C SER A 20 5.17 26.63 42.14
N THR A 21 4.48 27.74 42.43
CA THR A 21 3.34 28.19 41.61
C THR A 21 3.78 28.65 40.23
N LEU A 22 4.92 29.34 40.10
CA LEU A 22 5.52 29.67 38.80
C LEU A 22 5.87 28.42 37.98
N LEU A 23 6.40 27.37 38.61
CA LEU A 23 6.76 26.11 37.94
C LEU A 23 5.50 25.31 37.49
N LEU A 24 4.43 25.33 38.29
CA LEU A 24 3.11 24.77 37.93
C LEU A 24 2.43 25.54 36.78
N LEU A 25 2.57 26.88 36.76
CA LEU A 25 2.12 27.73 35.65
C LEU A 25 2.94 27.47 34.37
N LEU A 26 4.27 27.35 34.46
CA LEU A 26 5.12 27.01 33.31
C LEU A 26 4.82 25.61 32.76
N GLY A 27 4.61 24.61 33.63
CA GLY A 27 4.24 23.26 33.21
C GLY A 27 2.87 23.16 32.50
N SER A 28 1.98 24.12 32.75
CA SER A 28 0.65 24.18 32.11
C SER A 28 0.69 24.76 30.68
N LEU A 29 1.80 25.40 30.28
CA LEU A 29 1.98 26.01 28.96
C LEU A 29 2.49 25.04 27.88
N TRP A 30 2.72 23.77 28.22
CA TRP A 30 3.09 22.71 27.27
C TRP A 30 1.92 21.81 26.85
N ASN A 31 0.69 22.34 26.91
CA ASN A 31 -0.42 21.75 26.17
C ASN A 31 -0.25 22.04 24.67
N ALA A 32 0.61 21.27 24.01
CA ALA A 32 0.53 21.11 22.57
C ALA A 32 -0.85 20.51 22.26
N ALA A 33 -1.76 21.34 21.75
CA ALA A 33 -3.03 20.84 21.25
C ALA A 33 -2.75 19.76 20.19
N PRO A 34 -3.48 18.62 20.18
CA PRO A 34 -3.33 17.65 19.12
C PRO A 34 -3.82 18.27 17.80
N VAL A 35 -2.88 18.88 17.08
CA VAL A 35 -3.08 19.40 15.72
C VAL A 35 -3.61 18.26 14.87
N THR A 36 -4.90 18.36 14.56
CA THR A 36 -5.66 17.30 13.92
C THR A 36 -5.27 17.27 12.47
N ALA A 37 -4.34 16.37 12.12
CA ALA A 37 -3.93 16.17 10.74
C ALA A 37 -5.14 15.75 9.88
N GLN A 38 -5.51 16.57 8.90
CA GLN A 38 -6.50 16.21 7.90
C GLN A 38 -5.79 15.65 6.66
N ALA A 39 -5.56 14.34 6.67
CA ALA A 39 -5.17 13.57 5.50
C ALA A 39 -6.38 12.75 5.02
N GLY A 40 -6.78 12.92 3.77
CA GLY A 40 -7.90 12.19 3.20
C GLY A 40 -7.91 12.25 1.68
N ILE A 41 -8.17 11.11 1.03
CA ILE A 41 -8.45 11.01 -0.41
C ILE A 41 -9.97 10.86 -0.59
N THR A 42 -10.59 11.78 -1.32
CA THR A 42 -12.03 11.75 -1.62
C THR A 42 -12.33 11.16 -2.99
N ALA A 43 -11.39 11.24 -3.93
CA ALA A 43 -11.46 10.55 -5.21
C ALA A 43 -10.06 10.13 -5.69
N PRO A 44 -9.88 8.93 -6.29
CA PRO A 44 -10.86 7.86 -6.38
C PRO A 44 -11.19 7.29 -4.98
N SER A 45 -12.43 6.86 -4.77
CA SER A 45 -12.83 6.18 -3.53
C SER A 45 -12.26 4.77 -3.46
N THR A 46 -12.06 4.24 -2.25
CA THR A 46 -11.77 2.81 -2.04
C THR A 46 -12.72 1.92 -2.85
N GLY A 47 -12.16 0.95 -3.59
CA GLY A 47 -12.94 0.06 -4.47
C GLY A 47 -13.27 0.61 -5.87
N ALA A 48 -12.87 1.83 -6.22
CA ALA A 48 -13.18 2.40 -7.53
C ALA A 48 -12.44 1.71 -8.68
N SER A 49 -13.11 1.59 -9.83
CA SER A 49 -12.49 1.19 -11.10
C SER A 49 -12.07 2.43 -11.89
N VAL A 50 -10.83 2.44 -12.37
CA VAL A 50 -10.20 3.58 -13.06
C VAL A 50 -9.37 3.12 -14.27
N SER A 51 -9.13 4.06 -15.19
CA SER A 51 -8.26 3.89 -16.35
C SER A 51 -7.74 5.26 -16.80
N GLY A 52 -6.68 5.28 -17.61
CA GLY A 52 -6.13 6.55 -18.13
C GLY A 52 -5.43 7.40 -17.07
N ASP A 53 -5.58 8.72 -17.17
CA ASP A 53 -5.07 9.68 -16.19
C ASP A 53 -6.13 9.97 -15.11
N VAL A 54 -5.82 9.60 -13.87
CA VAL A 54 -6.77 9.62 -12.75
C VAL A 54 -6.48 10.81 -11.84
N VAL A 55 -7.41 11.76 -11.78
CA VAL A 55 -7.29 12.93 -10.88
C VAL A 55 -7.49 12.49 -9.43
N ILE A 56 -6.52 12.80 -8.57
CA ILE A 56 -6.59 12.51 -7.13
C ILE A 56 -7.11 13.75 -6.40
N MET A 57 -8.27 13.64 -5.76
CA MET A 57 -8.92 14.71 -4.98
C MET A 57 -8.86 14.39 -3.49
N GLY A 58 -8.71 15.41 -2.64
CA GLY A 58 -8.71 15.22 -1.20
C GLY A 58 -8.28 16.43 -0.38
N THR A 59 -7.89 16.16 0.86
CA THR A 59 -7.34 17.15 1.80
C THR A 59 -5.98 16.66 2.32
N ALA A 60 -5.01 17.55 2.31
CA ALA A 60 -3.66 17.36 2.82
C ALA A 60 -3.27 18.58 3.66
N ILE A 61 -3.69 18.58 4.92
CA ILE A 61 -3.41 19.63 5.90
C ILE A 61 -2.84 18.99 7.16
N ILE A 62 -1.75 19.57 7.65
CA ILE A 62 -1.14 19.28 8.95
C ILE A 62 -0.43 20.56 9.40
N ASP A 63 -0.27 20.77 10.70
CA ASP A 63 0.44 21.95 11.22
C ASP A 63 1.62 21.52 12.12
N PRO A 64 2.83 22.08 11.96
CA PRO A 64 3.29 22.92 10.84
C PRO A 64 3.47 22.12 9.55
N PHE A 65 2.83 22.54 8.46
CA PHE A 65 2.91 21.88 7.14
C PHE A 65 4.31 22.01 6.51
N GLN A 66 4.83 20.93 5.91
CA GLN A 66 6.01 20.96 5.04
C GLN A 66 5.68 20.55 3.59
N LYS A 67 5.07 19.38 3.41
CA LYS A 67 4.72 18.82 2.10
C LYS A 67 3.68 17.71 2.23
N TYR A 68 3.07 17.33 1.11
CA TYR A 68 2.42 16.03 0.98
C TYR A 68 3.00 15.24 -0.19
N GLU A 69 2.88 13.92 -0.12
CA GLU A 69 3.39 12.95 -1.09
C GLU A 69 2.31 11.89 -1.37
N LEU A 70 2.04 11.65 -2.65
CA LEU A 70 1.16 10.61 -3.16
C LEU A 70 2.00 9.45 -3.69
N HIS A 71 1.60 8.24 -3.27
CA HIS A 71 2.22 6.99 -3.68
C HIS A 71 1.15 5.97 -4.11
N TYR A 72 1.54 4.99 -4.91
CA TYR A 72 0.73 3.80 -5.22
C TYR A 72 1.52 2.50 -4.97
N LYS A 73 0.83 1.40 -4.67
CA LYS A 73 1.37 0.03 -4.78
C LYS A 73 0.38 -0.90 -5.48
N LEU A 74 0.89 -1.90 -6.19
CA LEU A 74 0.09 -3.00 -6.73
C LEU A 74 -0.23 -3.98 -5.59
N GLU A 75 -1.41 -4.57 -5.57
CA GLU A 75 -1.80 -5.61 -4.60
C GLU A 75 -1.92 -6.99 -5.26
N PRO A 76 -1.44 -8.07 -4.60
CA PRO A 76 -0.72 -8.07 -3.34
C PRO A 76 0.76 -7.69 -3.51
N SER A 77 1.26 -6.81 -2.63
CA SER A 77 2.70 -6.55 -2.47
C SER A 77 3.05 -6.25 -1.01
N GLY A 78 4.34 -6.31 -0.67
CA GLY A 78 4.83 -5.95 0.66
C GLY A 78 4.41 -4.55 1.10
N ASP A 79 4.29 -4.35 2.42
CA ASP A 79 3.69 -3.16 3.03
C ASP A 79 4.39 -1.85 2.64
N ASP A 80 5.70 -1.87 2.43
CA ASP A 80 6.52 -0.70 2.06
C ASP A 80 6.77 -0.56 0.54
N ALA A 81 6.15 -1.37 -0.32
CA ALA A 81 6.36 -1.35 -1.78
C ALA A 81 5.69 -0.16 -2.52
N TYR A 82 5.61 1.00 -1.86
CA TYR A 82 4.96 2.21 -2.35
C TYR A 82 5.86 3.03 -3.28
N ILE A 83 5.38 3.26 -4.51
CA ILE A 83 6.04 4.06 -5.54
C ILE A 83 5.49 5.49 -5.49
N TYR A 84 6.36 6.49 -5.32
CA TYR A 84 6.01 7.91 -5.40
C TYR A 84 5.64 8.32 -6.82
N PHE A 85 4.62 9.17 -6.99
CA PHE A 85 4.25 9.72 -8.30
C PHE A 85 3.92 11.22 -8.31
N ALA A 86 3.46 11.79 -7.20
CA ALA A 86 3.08 13.21 -7.13
C ALA A 86 3.20 13.76 -5.69
N GLY A 87 3.25 15.08 -5.55
CA GLY A 87 3.34 15.75 -4.25
C GLY A 87 3.53 17.26 -4.41
N ALA A 88 3.29 18.02 -3.34
CA ALA A 88 3.51 19.47 -3.33
C ALA A 88 3.87 19.99 -1.94
N THR A 89 4.45 21.20 -1.92
CA THR A 89 4.83 21.96 -0.72
C THR A 89 3.78 23.01 -0.30
N THR A 90 2.61 23.00 -0.95
CA THR A 90 1.44 23.81 -0.56
C THR A 90 0.35 22.91 0.03
N PRO A 91 -0.27 23.28 1.16
CA PRO A 91 -1.40 22.53 1.72
C PRO A 91 -2.62 22.62 0.78
N VAL A 92 -3.45 21.57 0.76
CA VAL A 92 -4.64 21.48 -0.10
C VAL A 92 -5.85 21.09 0.75
N GLN A 93 -6.98 21.78 0.55
CA GLN A 93 -8.25 21.47 1.20
C GLN A 93 -9.32 21.14 0.15
N ASN A 94 -9.90 19.94 0.23
CA ASN A 94 -10.97 19.45 -0.66
C ASN A 94 -10.70 19.75 -2.16
N GLY A 95 -9.46 19.58 -2.60
CA GLY A 95 -8.97 19.98 -3.91
C GLY A 95 -8.12 18.89 -4.56
N GLN A 96 -7.55 19.21 -5.72
CA GLN A 96 -6.68 18.30 -6.45
C GLN A 96 -5.33 18.15 -5.73
N LEU A 97 -4.99 16.92 -5.36
CA LEU A 97 -3.70 16.55 -4.78
C LEU A 97 -2.68 16.14 -5.86
N GLY A 98 -3.14 15.61 -7.00
CA GLY A 98 -2.28 15.22 -8.11
C GLY A 98 -3.04 14.53 -9.24
N VAL A 99 -2.29 13.98 -10.19
CA VAL A 99 -2.81 13.09 -11.25
C VAL A 99 -1.98 11.82 -11.24
N TRP A 100 -2.65 10.66 -11.29
CA TRP A 100 -2.02 9.35 -11.33
C TRP A 100 -2.19 8.75 -12.72
N GLN A 101 -1.08 8.50 -13.41
CA GLN A 101 -1.07 7.99 -14.78
C GLN A 101 -1.21 6.46 -14.78
N ALA A 102 -2.44 5.97 -14.64
CA ALA A 102 -2.75 4.54 -14.60
C ALA A 102 -2.72 3.87 -16.00
N SER A 103 -2.69 4.67 -17.08
CA SER A 103 -2.60 4.22 -18.49
C SER A 103 -1.42 3.29 -18.78
N GLY A 104 -0.25 3.57 -18.20
CA GLY A 104 0.97 2.78 -18.38
C GLY A 104 1.11 1.59 -17.42
N LEU A 105 0.15 1.37 -16.53
CA LEU A 105 0.22 0.31 -15.52
C LEU A 105 -0.45 -0.99 -16.04
N PRO A 106 0.03 -2.17 -15.60
CA PRO A 106 -0.69 -3.42 -15.78
C PRO A 106 -2.10 -3.35 -15.19
N ALA A 107 -3.04 -4.09 -15.77
CA ALA A 107 -4.35 -4.28 -15.15
C ALA A 107 -4.20 -5.01 -13.81
N GLY A 108 -4.87 -4.52 -12.76
CA GLY A 108 -4.70 -5.06 -11.41
C GLY A 108 -5.34 -4.21 -10.33
N THR A 109 -5.22 -4.65 -9.08
CA THR A 109 -5.71 -3.94 -7.90
C THR A 109 -4.58 -3.11 -7.30
N TYR A 110 -4.84 -1.87 -6.95
CA TYR A 110 -3.85 -0.94 -6.41
C TYR A 110 -4.32 -0.29 -5.10
N SER A 111 -3.37 0.12 -4.27
CA SER A 111 -3.59 0.93 -3.08
C SER A 111 -2.86 2.27 -3.22
N LEU A 112 -3.58 3.37 -3.03
CA LEU A 112 -3.03 4.72 -3.00
C LEU A 112 -2.74 5.13 -1.54
N ARG A 113 -1.60 5.79 -1.32
CA ARG A 113 -1.18 6.37 -0.04
C ARG A 113 -0.93 7.86 -0.19
N LEU A 114 -1.67 8.67 0.55
CA LEU A 114 -1.35 10.07 0.83
C LEU A 114 -0.56 10.13 2.14
N ARG A 115 0.64 10.71 2.09
CA ARG A 115 1.45 11.05 3.29
C ARG A 115 1.54 12.57 3.40
N VAL A 116 1.18 13.13 4.54
CA VAL A 116 1.28 14.56 4.84
C VAL A 116 2.35 14.76 5.91
N VAL A 117 3.40 15.51 5.58
CA VAL A 117 4.63 15.63 6.37
C VAL A 117 4.73 17.03 6.99
N LYS A 118 5.11 17.06 8.26
CA LYS A 118 5.39 18.29 9.03
C LYS A 118 6.85 18.73 8.90
N VAL A 119 7.11 19.99 9.27
CA VAL A 119 8.47 20.57 9.27
C VAL A 119 9.42 19.81 10.22
N ASP A 120 8.91 19.18 11.27
CA ASP A 120 9.67 18.35 12.22
C ASP A 120 9.92 16.90 11.73
N GLY A 121 9.51 16.56 10.51
CA GLY A 121 9.66 15.23 9.90
C GLY A 121 8.62 14.19 10.34
N ASN A 122 7.77 14.50 11.33
CA ASN A 122 6.62 13.65 11.66
C ASN A 122 5.56 13.74 10.55
N TYR A 123 4.73 12.71 10.40
CA TYR A 123 3.76 12.64 9.31
C TYR A 123 2.45 11.97 9.72
N ALA A 124 1.40 12.20 8.93
CA ALA A 124 0.13 11.47 8.96
C ALA A 124 -0.11 10.82 7.59
N GLU A 125 -0.82 9.70 7.56
CA GLU A 125 -1.10 8.95 6.33
C GLU A 125 -2.58 8.65 6.16
N TYR A 126 -3.01 8.56 4.90
CA TYR A 126 -4.34 8.09 4.50
C TYR A 126 -4.20 7.12 3.33
N PHE A 127 -5.03 6.08 3.31
CA PHE A 127 -4.98 5.02 2.31
C PHE A 127 -6.33 4.87 1.60
N ALA A 128 -6.31 4.85 0.27
CA ALA A 128 -7.45 4.44 -0.57
C ALA A 128 -7.10 3.12 -1.24
N ALA A 129 -7.69 2.03 -0.75
CA ALA A 129 -7.35 0.66 -1.14
C ALA A 129 -8.27 0.11 -2.24
N ASN A 130 -7.90 -1.05 -2.79
CA ASN A 130 -8.74 -1.82 -3.74
C ASN A 130 -9.13 -1.05 -5.02
N ILE A 131 -8.28 -0.14 -5.50
CA ILE A 131 -8.51 0.61 -6.72
C ILE A 131 -8.23 -0.31 -7.92
N SER A 132 -9.24 -0.64 -8.71
CA SER A 132 -9.08 -1.50 -9.89
C SER A 132 -8.60 -0.66 -11.09
N VAL A 133 -7.36 -0.88 -11.52
CA VAL A 133 -6.86 -0.34 -12.79
C VAL A 133 -7.25 -1.30 -13.90
N ASN A 134 -8.04 -0.81 -14.84
CA ASN A 134 -8.36 -1.52 -16.06
C ASN A 134 -7.65 -0.81 -17.22
N GLN A 135 -7.03 -1.59 -18.11
CA GLN A 135 -6.68 -1.05 -19.42
C GLN A 135 -7.99 -0.81 -20.17
N GLY A 136 -8.34 0.47 -20.36
CA GLY A 136 -9.36 0.83 -21.34
C GLY A 136 -8.95 0.30 -22.73
N PRO A 137 -9.89 0.19 -23.69
CA PRO A 137 -9.55 -0.25 -25.04
C PRO A 137 -8.35 0.55 -25.54
N GLN A 138 -7.22 -0.14 -25.77
CA GLN A 138 -6.04 0.54 -26.31
C GLN A 138 -6.44 1.02 -27.70
N GLU A 139 -6.57 2.34 -27.86
CA GLU A 139 -6.71 2.95 -29.17
C GLU A 139 -5.50 2.48 -29.99
N PRO A 140 -5.71 1.80 -31.13
CA PRO A 140 -4.65 1.05 -31.77
C PRO A 140 -3.54 2.02 -32.17
N THR A 141 -2.38 1.88 -31.54
CA THR A 141 -1.17 2.62 -31.90
C THR A 141 -1.02 2.55 -33.41
N PRO A 142 -1.05 3.69 -34.13
CA PRO A 142 -1.00 3.67 -35.58
C PRO A 142 0.30 2.98 -35.99
N THR A 143 0.19 1.78 -36.56
CA THR A 143 1.33 1.09 -37.14
C THR A 143 1.97 2.07 -38.11
N PRO A 144 3.26 2.44 -37.94
CA PRO A 144 3.89 3.38 -38.85
C PRO A 144 3.86 2.75 -40.24
N THR A 145 2.96 3.27 -41.07
CA THR A 145 2.87 2.86 -42.47
C THR A 145 4.12 3.43 -43.11
N SER A 146 5.17 2.60 -43.22
CA SER A 146 6.40 2.98 -43.89
C SER A 146 6.03 3.39 -45.31
N SER A 147 6.10 4.69 -45.58
CA SER A 147 5.84 5.27 -46.91
C SER A 147 7.06 5.11 -47.82
N GLU A 148 7.90 4.10 -47.58
CA GLU A 148 9.02 3.77 -48.43
C GLU A 148 8.47 3.26 -49.77
N PRO A 149 8.69 3.98 -50.87
CA PRO A 149 8.18 3.55 -52.17
C PRO A 149 8.89 2.26 -52.53
N THR A 150 8.13 1.18 -52.75
CA THR A 150 8.67 -0.04 -53.35
C THR A 150 9.40 0.33 -54.63
N PRO A 151 10.72 0.08 -54.75
CA PRO A 151 11.46 0.47 -55.94
C PRO A 151 10.86 -0.28 -57.12
N THR A 152 10.27 0.46 -58.05
CA THR A 152 9.75 -0.12 -59.29
C THR A 152 10.94 -0.74 -60.03
N PRO A 153 10.93 -2.04 -60.36
CA PRO A 153 12.05 -2.67 -61.02
C PRO A 153 12.26 -2.00 -62.38
N ILE A 154 13.44 -1.41 -62.57
CA ILE A 154 13.87 -0.86 -63.86
C ILE A 154 13.85 -2.03 -64.86
N PRO A 155 13.22 -1.90 -66.04
CA PRO A 155 13.14 -3.00 -67.00
C PRO A 155 14.54 -3.36 -67.51
N THR A 156 15.06 -4.51 -67.08
CA THR A 156 16.27 -5.11 -67.63
C THR A 156 16.06 -5.39 -69.11
N ALA A 157 16.87 -4.78 -69.99
CA ALA A 157 16.80 -5.01 -71.42
C ALA A 157 17.02 -6.50 -71.75
N THR A 158 15.95 -7.18 -72.15
CA THR A 158 16.01 -8.59 -72.55
C THR A 158 16.51 -8.68 -73.99
N PHE A 159 17.80 -8.98 -74.16
CA PHE A 159 18.35 -9.27 -75.48
C PHE A 159 17.72 -10.55 -76.02
N THR A 160 17.00 -10.45 -77.14
CA THR A 160 16.44 -11.60 -77.84
C THR A 160 17.57 -12.41 -78.49
N PRO A 161 17.78 -13.70 -78.12
CA PRO A 161 18.74 -14.55 -78.81
C PRO A 161 18.28 -14.81 -80.25
N ALA A 162 19.23 -14.83 -81.19
CA ALA A 162 18.96 -15.08 -82.60
C ALA A 162 18.39 -16.51 -82.82
N PRO A 163 17.52 -16.72 -83.83
CA PRO A 163 16.92 -18.03 -84.08
C PRO A 163 17.99 -19.07 -84.46
N GLN A 164 18.02 -20.17 -83.71
CA GLN A 164 18.89 -21.32 -83.98
C GLN A 164 18.35 -22.13 -85.18
N PRO A 165 19.21 -22.63 -86.09
CA PRO A 165 18.75 -23.40 -87.25
C PRO A 165 18.07 -24.72 -86.85
N THR A 166 16.97 -25.03 -87.54
CA THR A 166 16.19 -26.26 -87.37
C THR A 166 16.98 -27.49 -87.77
N VAL A 167 17.17 -28.43 -86.83
CA VAL A 167 17.71 -29.77 -87.10
C VAL A 167 16.55 -30.73 -87.35
N ALA A 168 16.67 -31.56 -88.39
CA ALA A 168 15.58 -32.39 -88.88
C ALA A 168 15.70 -33.88 -88.46
N VAL A 169 14.59 -34.42 -87.96
CA VAL A 169 14.14 -35.84 -88.00
C VAL A 169 14.90 -36.88 -87.17
N GLY A 170 14.12 -37.67 -86.42
CA GLY A 170 14.55 -38.93 -85.79
C GLY A 170 13.55 -39.48 -84.77
N GLN A 171 12.35 -39.90 -85.19
CA GLN A 171 11.38 -40.53 -84.28
C GLN A 171 11.61 -42.05 -84.19
N VAL A 172 11.82 -42.56 -82.97
CA VAL A 172 11.86 -43.99 -82.67
C VAL A 172 10.83 -44.28 -81.58
N ASN A 173 9.79 -45.04 -81.91
CA ASN A 173 8.82 -45.53 -80.93
C ASN A 173 9.42 -46.70 -80.15
N GLN A 174 9.23 -46.75 -78.83
CA GLN A 174 9.61 -47.89 -77.98
C GLN A 174 8.38 -48.36 -77.17
N PRO A 175 8.16 -49.68 -76.98
CA PRO A 175 6.93 -50.18 -76.35
C PRO A 175 6.96 -50.12 -74.82
N ALA A 176 5.77 -50.08 -74.21
CA ALA A 176 5.61 -50.21 -72.76
C ALA A 176 5.90 -51.65 -72.29
N LEU A 177 6.44 -51.77 -71.07
CA LEU A 177 6.72 -53.04 -70.39
C LEU A 177 6.31 -52.94 -68.91
N ASP A 178 5.99 -54.10 -68.33
CA ASP A 178 5.09 -54.26 -67.18
C ASP A 178 5.65 -53.92 -65.77
N ASN A 179 4.71 -53.78 -64.83
CA ASN A 179 4.94 -53.65 -63.39
C ASN A 179 5.65 -54.88 -62.77
N PRO A 180 6.42 -54.65 -61.69
CA PRO A 180 6.42 -55.52 -60.52
C PRO A 180 6.00 -54.79 -59.22
N PRO A 181 5.58 -55.51 -58.16
CA PRO A 181 4.80 -54.91 -57.05
C PRO A 181 5.59 -54.36 -55.85
N THR A 182 5.01 -53.31 -55.25
CA THR A 182 4.87 -52.97 -53.82
C THR A 182 6.00 -53.24 -52.81
N PRO A 183 6.48 -52.17 -52.13
CA PRO A 183 6.90 -52.23 -50.73
C PRO A 183 5.79 -51.72 -49.79
N THR A 184 5.41 -52.54 -48.80
CA THR A 184 4.56 -52.13 -47.68
C THR A 184 5.40 -51.36 -46.66
N PHE A 185 4.98 -50.14 -46.30
CA PHE A 185 5.47 -49.45 -45.11
C PHE A 185 4.30 -48.97 -44.25
N THR A 186 4.12 -49.63 -43.12
CA THR A 186 3.19 -49.25 -42.05
C THR A 186 3.76 -48.07 -41.27
N PRO A 187 3.06 -46.92 -41.16
CA PRO A 187 3.42 -45.90 -40.20
C PRO A 187 2.87 -46.28 -38.81
N GLU A 188 3.79 -46.59 -37.89
CA GLU A 188 3.48 -46.80 -36.47
C GLU A 188 3.20 -45.45 -35.80
N ALA A 189 1.97 -45.27 -35.28
CA ALA A 189 1.53 -44.01 -34.68
C ALA A 189 1.97 -43.92 -33.21
N VAL A 190 3.11 -43.27 -32.96
CA VAL A 190 3.54 -42.92 -31.60
C VAL A 190 2.77 -41.69 -31.11
N ALA A 191 1.76 -41.91 -30.27
CA ALA A 191 1.11 -40.86 -29.49
C ALA A 191 1.84 -40.70 -28.15
N VAL A 192 2.40 -39.51 -27.88
CA VAL A 192 2.99 -39.16 -26.59
C VAL A 192 1.89 -38.61 -25.67
N ALA A 193 1.91 -39.05 -24.41
CA ALA A 193 0.84 -38.83 -23.43
C ALA A 193 0.81 -37.41 -22.82
N PRO A 194 -0.35 -36.99 -22.28
CA PRO A 194 -0.43 -36.05 -21.17
C PRO A 194 -0.35 -36.77 -19.80
N SER A 195 0.35 -36.12 -18.88
CA SER A 195 0.22 -36.07 -17.41
C SER A 195 -0.43 -37.22 -16.60
N SER A 196 0.32 -37.65 -15.58
CA SER A 196 -0.17 -38.10 -14.26
C SER A 196 -1.22 -37.13 -13.66
N GLU A 197 -2.01 -37.42 -12.62
CA GLU A 197 -1.86 -38.39 -11.53
C GLU A 197 -3.19 -38.48 -10.77
N ASN A 198 -3.67 -39.67 -10.37
CA ASN A 198 -4.52 -39.80 -9.16
C ASN A 198 -4.84 -41.26 -8.79
N GLY A 199 -4.95 -41.52 -7.48
CA GLY A 199 -5.75 -42.63 -6.96
C GLY A 199 -5.03 -43.69 -6.14
N GLU A 200 -4.77 -43.40 -4.85
CA GLU A 200 -4.59 -44.44 -3.83
C GLU A 200 -5.58 -44.17 -2.68
N GLN A 201 -6.16 -45.23 -2.11
CA GLN A 201 -7.42 -45.17 -1.34
C GLN A 201 -7.36 -46.04 -0.07
N ALA A 202 -8.21 -45.67 0.91
CA ALA A 202 -8.47 -46.34 2.20
C ALA A 202 -7.40 -46.09 3.29
N ALA A 203 -7.71 -45.98 4.59
CA ALA A 203 -8.97 -46.07 5.37
C ALA A 203 -8.76 -45.38 6.76
N VAL A 204 -9.68 -45.18 7.71
CA VAL A 204 -11.09 -45.57 7.98
C VAL A 204 -11.75 -44.54 8.94
N THR A 205 -13.10 -44.52 9.03
CA THR A 205 -13.98 -44.41 10.25
C THR A 205 -13.73 -43.31 11.32
N GLU A 206 -14.72 -42.67 11.98
CA GLU A 206 -16.18 -42.42 11.82
C GLU A 206 -16.62 -41.51 13.01
N LEU A 207 -17.90 -41.12 13.08
CA LEU A 207 -18.63 -40.56 14.24
C LEU A 207 -18.39 -39.04 14.52
N ALA A 208 -19.42 -38.21 14.65
CA ALA A 208 -20.86 -38.42 14.42
C ALA A 208 -21.55 -37.10 14.04
N ALA A 209 -22.70 -37.18 13.36
CA ALA A 209 -23.51 -36.03 13.01
C ALA A 209 -24.46 -35.63 14.14
N ILE A 210 -24.63 -34.33 14.36
CA ILE A 210 -25.86 -33.75 14.93
C ILE A 210 -26.18 -32.50 14.09
N ASN A 211 -27.28 -32.56 13.34
CA ASN A 211 -27.98 -31.37 12.89
C ASN A 211 -28.99 -31.02 13.98
N THR A 212 -28.86 -29.81 14.55
CA THR A 212 -29.96 -29.16 15.27
C THR A 212 -29.93 -27.70 14.85
N ASP A 213 -31.09 -27.17 14.48
CA ASP A 213 -31.27 -25.76 14.19
C ASP A 213 -31.10 -24.88 15.45
N ASP A 214 -30.86 -23.60 15.19
CA ASP A 214 -31.10 -22.44 16.05
C ASP A 214 -30.01 -21.92 17.03
N GLU A 215 -30.06 -20.59 17.16
CA GLU A 215 -29.58 -19.68 18.20
C GLU A 215 -28.11 -19.68 18.71
N SER A 216 -27.30 -18.85 18.05
CA SER A 216 -26.27 -17.96 18.63
C SER A 216 -25.01 -18.52 19.34
N THR A 217 -23.96 -17.69 19.36
CA THR A 217 -22.78 -17.82 20.24
C THR A 217 -21.81 -18.97 19.94
N GLY A 218 -20.95 -18.76 18.93
CA GLY A 218 -19.78 -19.63 18.69
C GLY A 218 -18.67 -19.01 17.83
N GLY A 219 -19.01 -18.14 16.87
CA GLY A 219 -18.06 -17.51 15.96
C GLY A 219 -17.46 -16.17 16.41
N SER A 220 -17.75 -15.68 17.63
CA SER A 220 -17.31 -14.36 18.10
C SER A 220 -15.87 -14.37 18.63
N LEU A 221 -15.48 -15.36 19.42
CA LEU A 221 -14.20 -15.37 20.13
C LEU A 221 -12.98 -15.30 19.19
N THR A 222 -12.94 -16.12 18.14
CA THR A 222 -11.84 -16.09 17.15
C THR A 222 -11.82 -14.82 16.30
N ARG A 223 -12.97 -14.15 16.12
CA ARG A 223 -13.07 -12.89 15.38
C ARG A 223 -12.70 -11.67 16.25
N GLU A 224 -13.10 -11.68 17.52
CA GLU A 224 -12.67 -10.69 18.51
C GLU A 224 -11.18 -10.80 18.83
N LEU A 225 -10.61 -12.02 18.94
CA LEU A 225 -9.17 -12.20 19.11
C LEU A 225 -8.37 -11.64 17.92
N GLY A 226 -8.91 -11.76 16.70
CA GLY A 226 -8.36 -11.11 15.51
C GLY A 226 -8.43 -9.58 15.55
N GLU A 227 -9.53 -9.00 16.06
CA GLU A 227 -9.63 -7.55 16.27
C GLU A 227 -8.74 -7.03 17.41
N ALA A 228 -8.65 -7.77 18.52
CA ALA A 228 -7.92 -7.39 19.72
C ALA A 228 -6.40 -7.37 19.52
N LEU A 229 -5.89 -8.22 18.62
CA LEU A 229 -4.48 -8.25 18.23
C LEU A 229 -4.13 -7.32 17.05
N SER A 230 -5.06 -6.46 16.61
CA SER A 230 -4.70 -5.38 15.67
C SER A 230 -3.67 -4.44 16.32
N ILE A 231 -2.44 -4.47 15.79
CA ILE A 231 -1.28 -3.71 16.28
C ILE A 231 -1.60 -2.20 16.40
N THR A 232 -2.53 -1.72 15.58
CA THR A 232 -3.12 -0.37 15.62
C THR A 232 -3.91 -0.08 16.90
N ARG A 233 -4.81 -0.98 17.34
CA ARG A 233 -5.51 -0.83 18.64
C ARG A 233 -4.58 -1.03 19.82
N LEU A 234 -3.62 -1.96 19.71
CA LEU A 234 -2.65 -2.25 20.77
C LEU A 234 -1.79 -1.02 21.11
N ARG A 235 -1.34 -0.25 20.10
CA ARG A 235 -0.67 1.03 20.30
C ARG A 235 -1.55 2.05 21.02
N GLY A 236 -2.81 2.21 20.62
CA GLY A 236 -3.75 3.15 21.26
C GLY A 236 -4.05 2.81 22.73
N GLN A 237 -4.30 1.53 23.01
CA GLN A 237 -4.54 1.03 24.37
C GLN A 237 -3.29 1.16 25.27
N PHE A 238 -2.10 0.83 24.76
CA PHE A 238 -0.84 0.95 25.49
C PHE A 238 -0.57 2.38 25.98
N PHE A 239 -0.71 3.38 25.11
CA PHE A 239 -0.47 4.78 25.49
C PHE A 239 -1.55 5.34 26.42
N ASN A 240 -2.82 4.95 26.28
CA ASN A 240 -3.85 5.33 27.24
C ASN A 240 -3.63 4.68 28.62
N GLY A 241 -3.24 3.41 28.67
CA GLY A 241 -2.84 2.73 29.91
C GLY A 241 -1.64 3.41 30.59
N MET A 242 -0.61 3.77 29.81
CA MET A 242 0.56 4.51 30.32
C MET A 242 0.18 5.86 30.96
N ARG A 243 -0.78 6.60 30.37
CA ARG A 243 -1.26 7.89 30.91
C ARG A 243 -2.01 7.72 32.23
N ILE A 244 -2.83 6.68 32.37
CA ILE A 244 -3.55 6.37 33.62
C ILE A 244 -2.54 5.97 34.71
N SER A 245 -1.59 5.09 34.39
CA SER A 245 -0.53 4.68 35.33
C SER A 245 0.34 5.86 35.78
N ALA A 246 0.70 6.77 34.87
CA ALA A 246 1.43 7.99 35.21
C ALA A 246 0.61 8.90 36.16
N ALA A 247 -0.68 9.11 35.86
CA ALA A 247 -1.56 9.92 36.71
C ALA A 247 -1.70 9.34 38.13
N LEU A 248 -1.84 8.02 38.27
CA LEU A 248 -1.86 7.34 39.57
C LEU A 248 -0.52 7.48 40.31
N PHE A 249 0.61 7.32 39.61
CA PHE A 249 1.94 7.46 40.22
C PHE A 249 2.20 8.87 40.76
N PHE A 250 1.87 9.91 39.98
CA PHE A 250 1.97 11.30 40.43
C PHE A 250 0.96 11.62 41.55
N GLY A 251 -0.25 11.08 41.51
CA GLY A 251 -1.23 11.21 42.60
C GLY A 251 -0.75 10.62 43.91
N ILE A 252 -0.12 9.42 43.87
CA ILE A 252 0.48 8.78 45.04
C ILE A 252 1.66 9.61 45.57
N ILE A 253 2.55 10.09 44.71
CA ILE A 253 3.66 10.97 45.12
C ILE A 253 3.13 12.25 45.78
N ALA A 254 2.07 12.86 45.25
CA ALA A 254 1.44 14.05 45.82
C ALA A 254 0.86 13.78 47.22
N LEU A 255 0.24 12.61 47.46
CA LEU A 255 -0.26 12.20 48.77
C LEU A 255 0.87 12.01 49.79
N TYR A 256 1.97 11.34 49.42
CA TYR A 256 3.12 11.18 50.30
C TYR A 256 3.83 12.51 50.59
N ALA A 257 3.97 13.39 49.59
CA ALA A 257 4.51 14.73 49.77
C ALA A 257 3.62 15.59 50.68
N GLY A 258 2.30 15.54 50.49
CA GLY A 258 1.31 16.24 51.33
C GLY A 258 1.33 15.78 52.78
N LYS A 259 1.35 14.46 53.02
CA LYS A 259 1.50 13.90 54.37
C LYS A 259 2.80 14.37 55.03
N ARG A 260 3.94 14.25 54.34
CA ARG A 260 5.25 14.63 54.88
C ARG A 260 5.35 16.13 55.19
N LEU A 261 4.70 16.97 54.37
CA LEU A 261 4.59 18.41 54.62
C LEU A 261 3.71 18.71 55.83
N PHE A 262 2.56 18.03 55.97
CA PHE A 262 1.68 18.17 57.13
C PHE A 262 2.38 17.77 58.44
N ASP A 263 3.01 16.60 58.46
CA ASP A 263 3.74 16.11 59.64
C ASP A 263 4.90 17.08 60.02
N TRP A 264 5.60 17.66 59.04
CA TRP A 264 6.63 18.67 59.27
C TRP A 264 6.09 20.01 59.79
N VAL A 265 4.97 20.49 59.24
CA VAL A 265 4.28 21.70 59.73
C VAL A 265 3.83 21.50 61.18
N TRP A 266 3.22 20.35 61.48
CA TRP A 266 2.74 20.06 62.84
C TRP A 266 3.90 20.04 63.84
N ALA A 267 5.03 19.41 63.50
CA ALA A 267 6.26 19.39 64.30
C ALA A 267 7.01 20.75 64.39
N GLN A 268 6.51 21.82 63.74
CA GLN A 268 6.98 23.20 63.95
C GLN A 268 6.05 24.02 64.88
N PHE A 269 4.86 23.51 65.22
CA PHE A 269 3.86 24.20 66.03
C PHE A 269 3.45 23.44 67.30
N SER A 270 3.94 22.21 67.51
CA SER A 270 3.91 21.45 68.78
C SER A 270 5.18 21.67 69.59
#